data_AF-A0A5K1CEE1-F1
#
_entry.id   AF-A0A5K1CEE1-F1
#
_cell.length_a   1.000
_cell.length_b   1.000
_cell.length_c   1.000
_cell.angle_alpha   90.00
_cell.angle_beta   90.00
_cell.angle_gamma   90.00
#
_symmetry.space_group_name_H-M   'P 1'
#
loop_
_entity.id
_entity.type
_entity.pdbx_description
1 polymer ?
#
loop_
_entity_poly.entity_id
_entity_poly.type
_entity_poly.pdbx_seq_one_letter_code
_entity_poly.pdbx_strand_id
1 'polypeptide(L)' 'RWNLEKKLADAEVSEEEQYNLLKYLEQKETEYMRLQRHRMGVDDFDLLTIIGRGAFGE' A
#
# COMPACT_ATOMS: atom_id res chain seq x y z
N ARG A 1 4.97 9.73 9.25
CA ARG A 1 5.49 9.68 10.64
C ARG A 1 4.97 10.80 11.57
N TRP A 2 5.37 12.08 11.43
CA TRP A 2 5.02 13.17 12.39
C TRP A 2 3.53 13.30 12.76
N ASN A 3 2.63 13.20 11.77
CA ASN A 3 1.18 13.25 12.02
C ASN A 3 0.67 12.09 12.90
N LEU A 4 1.26 10.90 12.78
CA LEU A 4 0.88 9.75 13.60
C LEU A 4 1.39 9.93 15.03
N GLU A 5 2.64 10.33 15.19
CA GLU A 5 3.26 10.59 16.51
C GLU A 5 2.49 11.66 17.30
N LYS A 6 2.06 12.74 16.63
CA LYS A 6 1.22 13.77 17.24
C LYS A 6 -0.14 13.21 17.71
N LYS A 7 -0.82 12.44 16.85
CA LYS A 7 -2.11 11.81 17.21
C LYS A 7 -1.97 10.80 18.34
N LEU A 8 -0.86 10.08 18.41
CA LEU A 8 -0.55 9.13 19.48
C LEU A 8 -0.20 9.84 20.79
N ALA A 9 0.36 11.05 20.74
CA ALA A 9 0.59 11.85 21.94
C ALA A 9 -0.72 12.47 22.47
N ASP A 10 -1.64 12.83 21.57
CA ASP A 10 -2.96 13.38 21.91
C ASP A 10 -3.95 12.28 22.36
N ALA A 11 -3.74 11.04 21.95
CA ALA A 11 -4.54 9.89 22.33
C ALA A 11 -3.87 9.20 23.52
N GLU A 12 -4.54 9.11 24.67
CA GLU A 12 -4.08 8.38 25.87
C GLU A 12 -4.09 6.85 25.64
N VAL A 13 -3.36 6.38 24.64
CA VAL A 13 -3.21 4.96 24.31
C VAL A 13 -2.10 4.34 25.15
N SER A 14 -2.18 3.02 25.35
CA SER A 14 -1.13 2.29 26.07
C SER A 14 0.18 2.27 25.27
N GLU A 15 1.31 2.12 25.96
CA GLU A 15 2.64 2.01 25.31
C GLU A 15 2.70 0.84 24.32
N GLU A 16 2.01 -0.27 24.62
CA GLU A 16 1.95 -1.43 23.74
C GLU A 16 1.17 -1.14 22.45
N GLU A 17 0.03 -0.46 22.55
CA GLU A 17 -0.74 -0.03 21.37
C GLU A 17 0.05 0.99 20.54
N GLN A 18 0.73 1.92 21.20
CA GLN A 18 1.60 2.89 20.54
C GLN A 18 2.73 2.19 19.76
N TYR A 19 3.39 1.21 20.38
CA TYR A 19 4.42 0.40 19.74
C TYR A 19 3.87 -0.37 18.52
N ASN A 20 2.71 -1.01 18.66
CA ASN A 20 2.08 -1.77 17.58
C ASN A 20 1.70 -0.87 16.40
N LEU A 21 1.19 0.34 16.65
CA LEU A 21 0.83 1.31 15.61
C LEU A 21 2.06 1.83 14.85
N LEU A 22 3.16 2.09 15.56
CA LEU A 22 4.44 2.48 14.94
C LEU A 22 5.01 1.36 14.07
N LYS A 23 4.97 0.11 14.55
CA LYS A 23 5.41 -1.06 13.80
C LYS A 23 4.57 -1.29 12.54
N TYR A 24 3.25 -1.10 12.64
CA TYR A 24 2.37 -1.17 11.49
C TYR A 24 2.67 -0.09 10.46
N LEU A 25 2.96 1.14 10.90
CA LEU A 25 3.36 2.22 9.99
C LEU A 25 4.65 1.87 9.24
N GLU A 26 5.66 1.35 9.93
CA GLU A 26 6.94 0.94 9.32
C GLU A 26 6.73 -0.13 8.23
N GLN A 27 5.89 -1.13 8.51
CA GLN A 27 5.53 -2.14 7.53
C GLN A 27 4.88 -1.48 6.30
N LYS A 28 3.91 -0.59 6.51
CA LYS A 28 3.22 0.10 5.41
C LYS A 28 4.12 0.98 4.57
N GLU A 29 5.04 1.72 5.18
CA GLU A 29 6.04 2.52 4.46
C GLU A 29 6.94 1.61 3.60
N THR A 30 7.35 0.46 4.15
CA THR A 30 8.14 -0.54 3.40
C THR A 30 7.38 -1.13 2.22
N GLU A 31 6.11 -1.50 2.40
CA GLU A 31 5.25 -2.00 1.33
C GLU A 31 5.03 -0.95 0.25
N TYR A 32 4.81 0.30 0.64
CA TYR A 32 4.62 1.41 -0.29
C TYR A 32 5.85 1.62 -1.18
N MET A 33 7.05 1.62 -0.58
CA MET A 33 8.31 1.72 -1.32
C MET A 33 8.56 0.50 -2.22
N ARG A 34 8.06 -0.69 -1.85
CA ARG A 34 8.10 -1.88 -2.72
C ARG A 34 7.18 -1.70 -3.92
N LEU A 35 5.93 -1.25 -3.70
CA LEU A 35 4.96 -0.98 -4.76
C LEU A 35 5.45 0.09 -5.74
N GLN A 36 6.03 1.18 -5.24
CA GLN A 36 6.58 2.24 -6.11
C GLN A 36 7.70 1.75 -7.04
N ARG A 37 8.50 0.77 -6.60
CA ARG A 37 9.58 0.18 -7.42
C ARG A 37 9.05 -0.82 -8.43
N HIS A 38 7.90 -1.43 -8.17
CA HIS A 38 7.32 -2.42 -9.04
C HIS A 38 6.48 -1.72 -10.12
N ARG A 39 7.00 -1.68 -11.35
CA ARG A 39 6.24 -1.22 -12.52
C ARG A 39 5.55 -2.44 -13.13
N MET A 40 4.24 -2.55 -12.91
CA MET A 40 3.44 -3.60 -13.56
C MET A 40 3.11 -3.19 -14.99
N GLY A 41 3.39 -4.07 -15.95
CA GLY A 41 3.04 -3.96 -17.36
C GLY A 41 2.01 -5.00 -17.76
N VAL A 42 1.61 -4.99 -19.04
CA VAL A 42 0.71 -6.01 -19.61
C VAL A 42 1.37 -7.40 -19.57
N ASP A 43 2.70 -7.44 -19.68
CA ASP A 43 3.50 -8.68 -19.67
C ASP A 43 3.50 -9.42 -18.32
N ASP A 44 3.04 -8.77 -17.24
CA ASP A 44 2.89 -9.39 -15.92
C ASP A 44 1.57 -10.17 -15.77
N PHE A 45 0.71 -10.16 -16.80
CA PHE A 45 -0.62 -10.78 -16.77
C PHE A 45 -0.82 -11.80 -17.88
N ASP A 46 -1.42 -12.94 -17.52
CA ASP A 46 -1.90 -13.92 -18.50
C ASP A 46 -3.29 -13.54 -19.02
N LEU A 47 -3.43 -13.48 -20.34
CA LEU A 47 -4.72 -13.26 -20.98
C LEU A 47 -5.59 -14.52 -20.87
N LEU A 48 -6.64 -14.47 -20.03
CA LEU A 48 -7.55 -15.60 -19.85
C LEU A 48 -8.63 -15.68 -20.94
N THR A 49 -9.33 -14.59 -21.22
CA THR A 49 -10.42 -14.53 -22.21
C THR A 49 -10.71 -13.09 -22.61
N ILE A 50 -10.99 -12.87 -23.89
CA ILE A 50 -11.43 -11.57 -24.40
C ILE A 50 -12.94 -11.42 -24.17
N ILE A 51 -13.35 -10.37 -23.46
CA ILE A 51 -14.77 -10.12 -23.11
C ILE A 51 -15.47 -9.27 -24.19
N GLY A 52 -14.73 -8.53 -25.01
CA GLY A 52 -15.26 -7.77 -26.14
C GLY A 52 -14.16 -7.11 -26.98
N ARG A 53 -14.45 -6.80 -28.24
CA ARG A 53 -13.56 -6.06 -29.16
C ARG A 53 -14.28 -4.83 -29.73
N GLY A 54 -13.66 -3.65 -29.57
CA GLY A 54 -14.08 -2.40 -30.20
C GLY A 54 -13.33 -2.11 -31.50
N ALA A 55 -13.63 -0.97 -32.12
CA ALA A 55 -12.98 -0.53 -33.37
C ALA A 55 -11.46 -0.25 -33.25
N PHE A 56 -10.98 -0.09 -32.02
CA PHE A 56 -9.56 0.05 -31.67
C PHE A 56 -9.07 -1.18 -30.87
N GLY A 57 -9.67 -2.35 -31.11
CA GLY A 57 -9.37 -3.58 -30.38
C GLY A 57 -8.01 -4.17 -30.78
N GLU A 58 -7.05 -4.03 -29.85
CA GLU A 58 -5.59 -3.95 -30.02
C GLU A 58 -5.10 -2.82 -30.94
#